data_AF-U2P8E4-F1
#
_entry.id   AF-U2P8E4-F1
#
_cell.length_a   1.000
_cell.length_b   1.000
_cell.length_c   1.000
_cell.angle_alpha   90.00
_cell.angle_beta   90.00
_cell.angle_gamma   90.00
#
_symmetry.space_group_name_H-M   'P 1'
#
loop_
_entity.id
_entity.type
_entity.pdbx_description
1 polymer ?
#
loop_
_entity_poly.entity_id
_entity_poly.type
_entity_poly.pdbx_seq_one_letter_code
_entity_poly.pdbx_strand_id
1 'polypeptide(L)'
;MKLQQLLLAYEFDEIMPAINQMFPGTSKYREPLQKAYDILTNMTPVASGKTIRYKIMDVPGGKGEQYMGANDADFRGSWEVSLGKEVSRERGVDLSDVEVLANCLVNLCFLGDYPREFETAHKALLKR
;
A
#
# COMPACT_ATOMS: atom_id res chain seq x y z
N MET A 1 14.06 3.09 -3.73
CA MET A 1 13.69 1.81 -4.36
C MET A 1 12.33 2.03 -5.01
N LYS A 2 12.12 1.53 -6.23
CA LYS A 2 10.80 1.63 -6.88
C LYS A 2 9.77 0.76 -6.15
N LEU A 3 8.51 1.21 -6.11
CA LEU A 3 7.45 0.40 -5.52
C LEU A 3 7.31 -0.97 -6.21
N GLN A 4 7.47 -1.03 -7.54
CA GLN A 4 7.49 -2.31 -8.25
C GLN A 4 8.58 -3.25 -7.75
N GLN A 5 9.80 -2.74 -7.53
CA GLN A 5 10.91 -3.56 -7.04
C GLN A 5 10.64 -4.08 -5.64
N LEU A 6 10.07 -3.24 -4.78
CA LEU A 6 9.66 -3.64 -3.43
C LEU A 6 8.57 -4.71 -3.50
N LEU A 7 7.56 -4.54 -4.37
CA LEU A 7 6.47 -5.48 -4.55
C LEU A 7 6.98 -6.87 -4.99
N LEU A 8 7.88 -6.91 -5.97
CA LEU A 8 8.41 -8.18 -6.52
C LEU A 8 9.44 -8.87 -5.60
N ALA A 9 9.77 -8.26 -4.45
CA ALA A 9 10.72 -8.83 -3.49
C ALA A 9 10.05 -9.73 -2.42
N TYR A 10 8.72 -9.79 -2.40
CA TYR A 10 7.95 -10.52 -1.38
C TYR A 10 6.81 -11.28 -2.04
N GLU A 11 6.51 -12.48 -1.53
CA GLU A 11 5.29 -13.19 -1.86
C GLU A 11 4.10 -12.68 -1.03
N PHE A 12 2.89 -12.86 -1.54
CA PHE A 12 1.68 -12.41 -0.84
C PHE A 12 1.55 -12.98 0.59
N ASP A 13 1.99 -14.23 0.79
CA ASP A 13 1.97 -14.91 2.09
C ASP A 13 2.90 -14.28 3.13
N GLU A 14 3.93 -13.56 2.69
CA GLU A 14 4.84 -12.80 3.56
C GLU A 14 4.24 -11.43 3.93
N ILE A 15 3.46 -10.85 3.02
CA ILE A 15 2.86 -9.52 3.17
C ILE A 15 1.59 -9.57 4.04
N MET A 16 0.75 -10.60 3.86
CA MET A 16 -0.56 -10.69 4.52
C MET A 16 -0.50 -10.64 6.06
N PRO A 17 0.46 -11.29 6.74
CA PRO A 17 0.64 -11.14 8.19
C PRO A 17 0.93 -9.70 8.60
N ALA A 18 1.79 -8.99 7.87
CA ALA A 18 2.10 -7.57 8.13
C ALA A 18 0.86 -6.69 7.92
N ILE A 19 0.06 -6.95 6.88
CA ILE A 19 -1.22 -6.26 6.69
C ILE A 19 -2.15 -6.45 7.89
N ASN A 20 -2.31 -7.69 8.37
CA ASN A 20 -3.20 -7.95 9.50
C ASN A 20 -2.65 -7.40 10.84
N GLN A 21 -1.33 -7.29 10.99
CA GLN A 21 -0.72 -6.63 12.14
C GLN A 21 -0.96 -5.11 12.12
N MET A 22 -0.79 -4.46 10.97
CA MET A 22 -0.95 -3.01 10.81
C MET A 22 -2.43 -2.58 10.74
N PHE A 23 -3.28 -3.43 10.17
CA PHE A 23 -4.71 -3.20 10.00
C PHE A 23 -5.49 -4.42 10.56
N PRO A 24 -5.69 -4.48 11.89
CA PRO A 24 -6.31 -5.63 12.54
C PRO A 24 -7.69 -5.99 11.97
N GLY A 25 -7.91 -7.29 11.76
CA GLY A 25 -9.18 -7.82 11.25
C GLY A 25 -9.26 -7.86 9.72
N THR A 26 -8.17 -7.57 9.02
CA THR A 26 -8.09 -7.67 7.55
C THR A 26 -7.93 -9.10 7.05
N SER A 27 -7.66 -10.09 7.90
CA SER A 27 -7.59 -11.51 7.52
C SER A 27 -8.80 -12.01 6.72
N LYS A 28 -10.01 -11.51 7.01
CA LYS A 28 -11.24 -11.87 6.26
C LYS A 28 -11.25 -11.34 4.82
N TYR A 29 -10.38 -10.38 4.50
CA TYR A 29 -10.23 -9.76 3.18
C TYR A 29 -9.01 -10.29 2.42
N ARG A 30 -8.49 -11.46 2.80
CA ARG A 30 -7.35 -12.09 2.14
C ARG A 30 -7.54 -12.22 0.63
N GLU A 31 -8.68 -12.75 0.17
CA GLU A 31 -8.95 -12.93 -1.26
C GLU A 31 -8.91 -11.63 -2.07
N PRO A 32 -9.64 -10.55 -1.70
CA PRO A 32 -9.56 -9.30 -2.45
C PRO A 32 -8.16 -8.65 -2.36
N LEU A 33 -7.46 -8.76 -1.23
CA LEU A 33 -6.08 -8.24 -1.13
C LEU A 33 -5.10 -9.03 -2.01
N GLN A 34 -5.26 -10.35 -2.10
CA GLN A 34 -4.48 -11.19 -3.00
C GLN A 34 -4.75 -10.83 -4.45
N LYS A 35 -6.02 -10.60 -4.82
CA LYS A 35 -6.36 -10.16 -6.17
C LYS A 35 -5.69 -8.83 -6.53
N ALA A 36 -5.60 -7.88 -5.59
CA ALA A 36 -4.86 -6.64 -5.81
C ALA A 36 -3.36 -6.90 -6.04
N TYR A 37 -2.75 -7.73 -5.19
CA TYR A 37 -1.35 -8.14 -5.33
C TYR A 37 -1.06 -8.80 -6.68
N ASP A 38 -1.88 -9.76 -7.10
CA ASP A 38 -1.72 -10.47 -8.38
C ASP A 38 -1.81 -9.52 -9.57
N ILE A 39 -2.72 -8.55 -9.53
CA ILE A 39 -2.83 -7.53 -10.58
C ILE A 39 -1.55 -6.67 -10.61
N LEU A 40 -1.14 -6.14 -9.45
CA LEU A 40 -0.01 -5.23 -9.34
C LEU A 40 1.31 -5.89 -9.78
N THR A 41 1.51 -7.18 -9.47
CA THR A 41 2.72 -7.92 -9.87
C THR A 41 2.80 -8.16 -11.37
N ASN A 42 1.67 -8.23 -12.06
CA ASN A 42 1.59 -8.42 -13.52
C ASN A 42 1.53 -7.10 -14.31
N MET A 43 1.48 -5.95 -13.64
CA MET A 43 1.46 -4.64 -14.29
C MET A 43 2.84 -4.16 -14.74
N THR A 44 2.86 -3.45 -15.87
CA THR A 44 4.04 -2.67 -16.29
C THR A 44 3.96 -1.26 -15.70
N PRO A 45 4.96 -0.80 -14.94
CA PRO A 45 4.92 0.51 -14.31
C PRO A 45 5.06 1.63 -15.34
N VAL A 46 4.43 2.76 -15.05
CA VAL A 46 4.64 4.02 -15.76
C VAL A 46 5.64 4.86 -14.96
N ALA A 47 6.67 5.36 -15.64
CA ALA A 47 7.69 6.18 -15.00
C ALA A 47 7.06 7.39 -14.29
N SER A 48 7.46 7.60 -13.03
CA SER A 48 6.95 8.68 -12.19
C SER A 48 8.09 9.38 -11.46
N GLY A 49 8.09 10.72 -11.50
CA GLY A 49 8.97 11.56 -10.69
C GLY A 49 8.46 11.77 -9.26
N LYS A 50 7.28 11.24 -8.91
CA LYS A 50 6.69 11.34 -7.57
C LYS A 50 7.26 10.26 -6.65
N THR A 51 7.16 10.49 -5.35
CA THR A 51 7.68 9.61 -4.29
C THR A 51 6.58 9.33 -3.28
N ILE A 52 6.49 8.09 -2.81
CA ILE A 52 5.73 7.72 -1.61
C ILE A 52 6.70 7.86 -0.44
N ARG A 53 6.46 8.86 0.42
CA ARG A 53 7.40 9.21 1.48
C ARG A 53 6.81 8.87 2.84
N TYR A 54 7.39 7.86 3.48
CA TYR A 54 7.04 7.49 4.85
C TYR A 54 7.71 8.43 5.84
N LYS A 55 6.93 8.90 6.81
CA LYS A 55 7.32 9.85 7.86
C LYS A 55 6.54 9.59 9.13
N ILE A 56 6.98 10.20 10.24
CA ILE A 56 6.20 10.28 11.47
C ILE A 56 5.16 11.38 11.30
N MET A 57 3.90 11.07 11.59
CA MET A 57 2.73 11.94 11.40
C MET A 57 1.93 11.99 12.69
N ASP A 58 1.38 13.15 13.00
CA ASP A 58 0.44 13.29 14.12
C ASP A 58 -0.92 12.71 13.74
N VAL A 59 -1.51 11.92 14.65
CA VAL A 59 -2.87 11.43 14.48
C VAL A 59 -3.82 12.63 14.48
N PRO A 60 -4.68 12.81 13.46
CA PRO A 60 -5.63 13.91 13.43
C PRO A 60 -6.56 13.87 14.65
N GLY A 61 -6.53 14.92 15.48
CA GLY A 61 -7.30 14.98 16.73
C GLY A 61 -6.74 14.13 17.87
N GLY A 62 -5.63 13.43 17.67
CA GLY A 62 -4.87 12.75 18.71
C GLY A 62 -4.17 13.75 19.61
N LYS A 63 -4.14 13.47 20.93
CA LYS A 63 -3.51 14.34 21.94
C LYS A 63 -1.98 14.16 21.94
N GLY A 64 -1.33 14.43 20.81
CA GLY A 64 0.10 14.20 20.62
C GLY A 64 0.47 12.76 20.28
N GLU A 65 -0.51 11.93 19.91
CA GLU A 65 -0.27 10.59 19.37
C GLU A 65 0.31 10.70 17.95
N GLN A 66 1.32 9.88 17.66
CA GLN A 66 2.00 9.85 16.37
C GLN A 66 1.97 8.45 15.77
N TYR A 67 2.00 8.38 14.45
CA TYR A 67 2.09 7.14 13.70
C TYR A 67 3.08 7.28 12.53
N MET A 68 3.58 6.15 12.03
CA MET A 68 4.44 6.13 10.84
C MET A 68 3.59 5.81 9.61
N GLY A 69 3.67 6.63 8.57
CA GLY A 69 2.87 6.45 7.36
C GLY A 69 3.29 7.39 6.23
N ALA A 70 2.60 7.29 5.10
CA ALA A 70 2.74 8.21 3.96
C ALA A 70 1.47 9.03 3.78
N ASN A 71 1.53 10.12 3.01
CA ASN A 71 0.36 10.96 2.76
C ASN A 71 -0.58 10.25 1.78
N ASP A 72 -1.90 10.27 2.03
CA ASP A 72 -2.92 9.74 1.11
C ASP A 72 -2.74 10.23 -0.33
N ALA A 73 -2.30 11.48 -0.51
CA ALA A 73 -2.04 12.07 -1.81
C ALA A 73 -0.94 11.34 -2.60
N ASP A 74 -0.02 10.68 -1.92
CA ASP A 74 1.07 9.90 -2.54
C ASP A 74 0.54 8.66 -3.25
N PHE A 75 -0.66 8.17 -2.90
CA PHE A 75 -1.28 6.98 -3.49
C PHE A 75 -2.27 7.29 -4.62
N ARG A 76 -2.60 8.56 -4.84
CA ARG A 76 -3.50 8.98 -5.92
C ARG A 76 -2.88 8.74 -7.31
N GLY A 77 -3.74 8.45 -8.28
CA GLY A 77 -3.38 8.10 -9.65
C GLY A 77 -3.49 6.60 -9.91
N SER A 78 -3.25 6.20 -11.16
CA SER A 78 -3.33 4.79 -11.55
C SER A 78 -2.29 3.93 -10.85
N TRP A 79 -2.60 2.65 -10.72
CA TRP A 79 -1.70 1.67 -10.11
C TRP A 79 -0.35 1.60 -10.84
N GLU A 80 -0.31 1.69 -12.17
CA GLU A 80 0.92 1.70 -12.96
C GLU A 80 1.81 2.91 -12.63
N VAL A 81 1.20 4.10 -12.46
CA VAL A 81 1.94 5.30 -12.03
C VAL A 81 2.48 5.13 -10.62
N SER A 82 1.72 4.50 -9.72
CA SER A 82 2.16 4.24 -8.35
C SER A 82 3.31 3.24 -8.28
N LEU A 83 3.29 2.18 -9.09
CA LEU A 83 4.38 1.20 -9.19
C LEU A 83 5.71 1.85 -9.63
N GLY A 84 5.65 2.91 -10.45
CA GLY A 84 6.82 3.67 -10.90
C GLY A 84 7.35 4.72 -9.91
N LYS A 85 6.66 4.96 -8.78
CA LYS A 85 7.11 5.90 -7.73
C LYS A 85 8.31 5.33 -6.97
N GLU A 86 9.19 6.24 -6.55
CA GLU A 86 10.17 5.89 -5.50
C GLU A 86 9.45 5.72 -4.17
N VAL A 87 9.91 4.76 -3.36
CA VAL A 87 9.50 4.59 -1.97
C VAL A 87 10.69 4.95 -1.09
N SER A 88 10.46 5.83 -0.12
CA SER A 88 11.48 6.35 0.79
C SER A 88 10.96 6.51 2.21
N ARG A 89 11.88 6.52 3.18
CA ARG A 89 11.62 6.69 4.60
C ARG A 89 12.40 7.88 5.13
N GLU A 90 11.75 8.76 5.86
CA GLU A 90 12.41 9.85 6.57
C GLU A 90 13.14 9.34 7.83
N ARG A 91 14.04 10.17 8.36
CA ARG A 91 14.79 9.84 9.58
C ARG A 91 13.83 9.53 10.74
N GLY A 92 14.04 8.41 11.41
CA GLY A 92 13.24 7.98 12.55
C GLY A 92 12.05 7.09 12.18
N VAL A 93 11.78 6.86 10.88
CA VAL A 93 10.83 5.83 10.46
C VAL A 93 11.52 4.47 10.51
N ASP A 94 11.01 3.59 11.38
CA ASP A 94 11.55 2.24 11.63
C ASP A 94 10.61 1.14 11.10
N LEU A 95 9.95 1.42 9.96
CA LEU A 95 9.15 0.43 9.25
C LEU A 95 10.04 -0.43 8.35
N SER A 96 9.89 -1.74 8.45
CA SER A 96 10.52 -2.70 7.55
C SER A 96 10.03 -2.54 6.10
N ASP A 97 10.71 -3.20 5.15
CA ASP A 97 10.28 -3.25 3.74
C ASP A 97 8.92 -3.94 3.57
N VAL A 98 8.66 -5.02 4.31
CA VAL A 98 7.36 -5.71 4.27
C VAL A 98 6.21 -4.87 4.84
N GLU A 99 6.45 -4.11 5.92
CA GLU A 99 5.43 -3.21 6.50
C GLU A 99 5.11 -2.03 5.57
N VAL A 100 6.14 -1.47 4.93
CA VAL A 100 5.95 -0.44 3.90
C VAL A 100 5.18 -0.99 2.70
N LEU A 101 5.50 -2.20 2.25
CA LEU A 101 4.77 -2.83 1.16
C LEU A 101 3.31 -3.13 1.53
N ALA A 102 3.08 -3.65 2.74
CA ALA A 102 1.75 -3.91 3.28
C ALA A 102 0.89 -2.65 3.29
N ASN A 103 1.43 -1.54 3.81
CA ASN A 103 0.75 -0.24 3.80
C ASN A 103 0.49 0.28 2.39
N CYS A 104 1.47 0.16 1.48
CA CYS A 104 1.30 0.53 0.08
C CYS A 104 0.19 -0.26 -0.60
N LEU A 105 0.14 -1.59 -0.43
CA LEU A 105 -0.88 -2.45 -1.04
C LEU A 105 -2.28 -2.05 -0.59
N VAL A 106 -2.47 -1.89 0.73
CA VAL A 106 -3.76 -1.49 1.31
C VAL A 106 -4.16 -0.10 0.80
N ASN A 107 -3.26 0.87 0.83
CA ASN A 107 -3.58 2.23 0.37
C ASN A 107 -3.89 2.28 -1.13
N LEU A 108 -3.23 1.49 -1.98
CA LEU A 108 -3.58 1.42 -3.40
C LEU A 108 -4.97 0.84 -3.65
N CYS A 109 -5.42 -0.12 -2.82
CA CYS A 109 -6.77 -0.66 -2.90
C CYS A 109 -7.85 0.39 -2.62
N PHE A 110 -7.58 1.38 -1.75
CA PHE A 110 -8.58 2.36 -1.29
C PHE A 110 -8.43 3.77 -1.88
N LEU A 111 -7.21 4.18 -2.23
CA LEU A 111 -6.87 5.55 -2.63
C LEU A 111 -6.38 5.66 -4.08
N GLY A 112 -5.96 4.54 -4.68
CA GLY A 112 -5.47 4.50 -6.05
C GLY A 112 -6.60 4.31 -7.08
N ASP A 113 -6.33 4.75 -8.31
CA ASP A 113 -7.22 4.48 -9.44
C ASP A 113 -6.96 3.05 -9.94
N TYR A 114 -7.69 2.10 -9.37
CA TYR A 114 -7.56 0.68 -9.67
C TYR A 114 -8.12 0.31 -11.06
N PRO A 115 -7.61 -0.75 -11.72
CA PRO A 115 -8.13 -1.20 -13.00
C PRO A 115 -9.50 -1.88 -12.84
N ARG A 116 -10.30 -1.90 -13.92
CA ARG A 116 -11.65 -2.48 -13.92
C ARG A 116 -11.72 -3.91 -13.39
N GLU A 117 -10.71 -4.73 -13.65
CA GLU A 117 -10.64 -6.11 -13.17
C GLU A 117 -10.61 -6.24 -11.64
N PHE A 118 -10.25 -5.18 -10.91
CA PHE A 118 -10.28 -5.15 -9.45
C PHE A 118 -11.65 -4.78 -8.87
N GLU A 119 -12.61 -4.32 -9.68
CA GLU A 119 -13.85 -3.71 -9.20
C GLU A 119 -14.67 -4.63 -8.28
N THR A 120 -14.77 -5.93 -8.60
CA THR A 120 -15.48 -6.92 -7.77
C THR A 120 -14.78 -7.14 -6.42
N ALA A 121 -13.45 -7.23 -6.41
CA ALA A 121 -12.66 -7.38 -5.20
C ALA A 121 -12.72 -6.11 -4.33
N HIS A 122 -12.65 -4.93 -4.93
CA HIS A 122 -12.82 -3.66 -4.24
C HIS A 122 -14.19 -3.57 -3.55
N LYS A 123 -15.28 -3.98 -4.23
CA LYS A 123 -16.60 -4.06 -3.61
C LYS A 123 -16.64 -5.00 -2.40
N ALA A 124 -15.87 -6.08 -2.41
CA ALA A 124 -15.75 -6.97 -1.26
C ALA A 124 -15.00 -6.32 -0.08
N LEU A 125 -13.99 -5.50 -0.34
CA LEU A 125 -13.29 -4.71 0.70
C LEU A 125 -14.21 -3.72 1.40
N LEU A 126 -15.16 -3.12 0.67
CA LEU A 126 -16.08 -2.12 1.21
C LEU A 126 -17.29 -2.72 1.93
N LYS A 127 -17.53 -4.04 1.80
CA LYS A 127 -18.60 -4.73 2.52
C LYS A 127 -18.17 -4.93 3.98
N ARG A 128 -18.93 -4.29 4.87
CA ARG A 128 -18.77 -4.38 6.32
C ARG A 128 -19.35 -5.68 6.86
#